data_AF-A0A3B9TWV5-F1
#
_entry.id   AF-A0A3B9TWV5-F1
#
_cell.length_a   1.000
_cell.length_b   1.000
_cell.length_c   1.000
_cell.angle_alpha   90.00
_cell.angle_beta   90.00
_cell.angle_gamma   90.00
#
_symmetry.space_group_name_H-M   'P 1'
#
loop_
_entity.id
_entity.type
_entity.pdbx_description
1 polymer ?
#
loop_
_entity_poly.entity_id
_entity_poly.type
_entity_poly.pdbx_seq_one_letter_code
_entity_poly.pdbx_strand_id
1 'polypeptide(L)'
;FFARQHNGQLSHAGGWGLTLGDECGGAWLGRELLRAVLMTHDGLLEGSPLGAQVTSNFGNGPDGIVMFAATATPADFAELAPVLFEAHESGDSLANHVLTRAVADLERILTAMHVNGGDLFITGGVGVRYKPMLGATFRDALKEPAGDSLSGAFSIGRALLQS
;
A
#
# COMPACT_ATOMS: atom_id res chain seq x y z
N PHE A 1 -3.42 -7.12 -1.83
CA PHE A 1 -4.00 -8.24 -2.61
C PHE A 1 -4.75 -7.67 -3.80
N PHE A 2 -4.61 -8.30 -4.96
CA PHE A 2 -5.21 -7.89 -6.22
C PHE A 2 -5.95 -9.07 -6.81
N ALA A 3 -7.14 -8.84 -7.35
CA ALA A 3 -7.92 -9.86 -8.04
C ALA A 3 -8.34 -9.36 -9.41
N ARG A 4 -8.40 -10.28 -10.37
CA ARG A 4 -8.94 -10.03 -11.71
C ARG A 4 -9.81 -11.20 -12.12
N GLN A 5 -10.98 -10.88 -12.66
CA GLN A 5 -11.82 -11.82 -13.37
C GLN A 5 -11.78 -11.51 -14.86
N HIS A 6 -11.53 -12.53 -15.69
CA HIS A 6 -11.55 -12.40 -17.15
C HIS A 6 -12.07 -13.71 -17.77
N ASN A 7 -13.07 -13.63 -18.64
CA ASN A 7 -13.72 -14.80 -19.26
C ASN A 7 -14.14 -15.87 -18.24
N GLY A 8 -14.70 -15.44 -17.10
CA GLY A 8 -15.14 -16.33 -16.03
C GLY A 8 -14.01 -16.93 -15.17
N GLN A 9 -12.73 -16.69 -15.50
CA GLN A 9 -11.60 -17.16 -14.72
C GLN A 9 -11.14 -16.09 -13.72
N LEU A 10 -10.97 -16.50 -12.47
CA LEU A 10 -10.41 -15.66 -11.40
C LEU A 10 -8.91 -15.88 -11.29
N SER A 11 -8.16 -14.79 -11.19
CA SER A 11 -6.73 -14.77 -10.92
C SER A 11 -6.43 -13.75 -9.82
N HIS A 12 -5.34 -13.94 -9.09
CA HIS A 12 -4.93 -13.03 -8.01
C HIS A 12 -3.41 -12.84 -7.94
N ALA A 13 -3.01 -11.74 -7.33
CA ALA A 13 -1.61 -11.42 -7.03
C ALA A 13 -1.49 -10.76 -5.65
N GLY A 14 -0.39 -11.06 -4.95
CA GLY A 14 -0.12 -10.58 -3.59
C GLY A 14 -1.07 -11.18 -2.53
N GLY A 15 -1.07 -10.61 -1.33
CA GLY A 15 -1.83 -11.17 -0.20
C GLY A 15 -1.13 -12.33 0.49
N TRP A 16 0.19 -12.44 0.35
CA TRP A 16 1.03 -13.49 0.92
C TRP A 16 1.47 -13.20 2.37
N GLY A 17 0.95 -12.13 2.97
CA GLY A 17 1.31 -11.66 4.31
C GLY A 17 2.54 -10.77 4.31
N LEU A 18 2.59 -9.83 5.26
CA LEU A 18 3.65 -8.82 5.39
C LEU A 18 5.07 -9.40 5.28
N THR A 19 5.33 -10.57 5.84
CA THR A 19 6.67 -11.20 5.80
C THR A 19 7.16 -11.47 4.38
N LEU A 20 6.27 -11.87 3.46
CA LEU A 20 6.61 -12.29 2.11
C LEU A 20 6.01 -11.40 1.01
N GLY A 21 5.19 -10.41 1.37
CA GLY A 21 4.54 -9.53 0.42
C GLY A 21 3.75 -8.41 1.09
N ASP A 22 2.48 -8.28 0.69
CA ASP A 22 1.58 -7.17 1.03
C ASP A 22 2.11 -5.80 0.58
N GLU A 23 2.87 -5.79 -0.52
CA GLU A 23 3.35 -4.58 -1.16
C GLU A 23 2.21 -3.59 -1.35
N CYS A 24 2.53 -2.32 -1.14
CA CYS A 24 1.61 -1.18 -1.23
C CYS A 24 0.54 -1.14 -0.12
N GLY A 25 0.40 -2.18 0.71
CA GLY A 25 -0.49 -2.18 1.87
C GLY A 25 0.01 -1.31 3.02
N GLY A 26 -0.88 -0.97 3.96
CA GLY A 26 -0.52 -0.12 5.11
C GLY A 26 0.61 -0.70 5.97
N ALA A 27 0.53 -1.99 6.28
CA ALA A 27 1.58 -2.66 7.06
C ALA A 27 2.94 -2.64 6.36
N TRP A 28 2.96 -2.83 5.05
CA TRP A 28 4.17 -2.73 4.25
C TRP A 28 4.72 -1.30 4.25
N LEU A 29 3.86 -0.30 4.06
CA LEU A 29 4.24 1.11 4.09
C LEU A 29 4.88 1.51 5.42
N GLY A 30 4.28 1.12 6.55
CA GLY A 30 4.85 1.41 7.87
C GLY A 30 6.19 0.74 8.10
N ARG A 31 6.35 -0.52 7.68
CA ARG A 31 7.65 -1.20 7.73
C ARG A 31 8.70 -0.48 6.87
N GLU A 32 8.34 -0.09 5.66
CA GLU A 32 9.28 0.60 4.76
C GLU A 32 9.63 2.01 5.25
N LEU A 33 8.72 2.71 5.94
CA LEU A 33 9.03 3.96 6.63
C LEU A 33 10.12 3.74 7.68
N LEU A 34 9.94 2.77 8.59
CA LEU A 34 10.93 2.47 9.63
C LEU A 34 12.26 2.04 9.04
N ARG A 35 12.23 1.25 7.95
CA ARG A 35 13.43 0.86 7.21
C ARG A 35 14.15 2.08 6.61
N ALA A 36 13.41 3.02 6.03
CA ALA A 36 13.98 4.24 5.47
C ALA A 36 14.60 5.14 6.56
N VAL A 37 13.98 5.22 7.73
CA VAL A 37 14.54 5.94 8.90
C VAL A 37 15.86 5.31 9.37
N LEU A 38 15.94 3.98 9.43
CA LEU A 38 17.19 3.29 9.77
C LEU A 38 18.27 3.52 8.70
N MET A 39 17.90 3.56 7.42
CA MET A 39 18.83 3.93 6.35
C MET A 39 19.35 5.36 6.49
N THR A 40 18.51 6.31 6.93
CA THR A 40 18.96 7.66 7.26
C THR A 40 19.95 7.66 8.41
N HIS A 41 19.68 6.89 9.48
CA HIS A 41 20.60 6.73 10.61
C HIS A 41 21.97 6.20 10.16
N ASP A 42 21.98 5.25 9.23
CA ASP A 42 23.20 4.63 8.71
C ASP A 42 23.90 5.49 7.63
N GLY A 43 23.34 6.67 7.28
CA GLY A 43 23.89 7.57 6.25
C GLY A 43 23.65 7.13 4.81
N LEU A 44 22.73 6.18 4.56
CA LEU A 44 22.36 5.67 3.24
C LEU A 44 21.28 6.51 2.55
N LEU A 45 20.49 7.24 3.34
CA LEU A 45 19.51 8.22 2.87
C LEU A 45 19.71 9.55 3.60
N GLU A 46 19.32 10.64 2.97
CA GLU A 46 19.28 11.94 3.65
C GLU A 46 18.16 11.98 4.69
N GLY A 47 18.33 12.81 5.72
CA GLY A 47 17.30 13.05 6.72
C GLY A 47 16.17 13.93 6.19
N SER A 48 14.99 13.77 6.78
CA SER A 48 13.81 14.59 6.50
C SER A 48 13.06 14.93 7.81
N PRO A 49 12.18 15.95 7.80
CA PRO A 49 11.29 16.23 8.93
C PRO A 49 10.50 15.00 9.40
N LEU A 50 9.95 14.22 8.47
CA LEU A 50 9.27 12.96 8.80
C LEU A 50 10.22 11.99 9.50
N GLY A 51 11.43 11.81 8.97
CA GLY A 51 12.42 10.92 9.57
C GLY A 51 12.75 11.30 11.01
N ALA A 52 12.99 12.59 11.26
CA ALA A 52 13.26 13.10 12.61
C ALA A 52 12.07 12.90 13.57
N GLN A 53 10.84 13.14 13.10
CA GLN A 53 9.63 12.89 13.87
C GLN A 53 9.51 11.42 14.27
N VAL A 54 9.71 10.50 13.32
CA VAL A 54 9.64 9.06 13.57
C VAL A 54 10.75 8.66 14.56
N THR A 55 12.00 9.07 14.34
CA THR A 55 13.10 8.78 15.27
C THR A 55 12.79 9.26 16.69
N SER A 56 12.19 10.45 16.84
CA SER A 56 11.76 10.96 18.16
C SER A 56 10.69 10.08 18.81
N ASN A 57 9.70 9.60 18.05
CA ASN A 57 8.63 8.73 18.56
C ASN A 57 9.15 7.38 19.06
N PHE A 58 10.30 6.93 18.55
CA PHE A 58 10.95 5.68 18.94
C PHE A 58 12.17 5.89 19.86
N GLY A 59 12.26 7.03 20.56
CA GLY A 59 13.27 7.23 21.61
C GLY A 59 14.60 7.82 21.14
N ASN A 60 14.60 8.53 20.01
CA ASN A 60 15.76 9.27 19.46
C ASN A 60 16.94 8.40 19.00
N GLY A 61 16.68 7.15 18.60
CA GLY A 61 17.71 6.24 18.10
C GLY A 61 17.13 5.00 17.40
N PRO A 62 17.99 4.13 16.84
CA PRO A 62 17.56 2.93 16.13
C PRO A 62 17.00 1.85 17.06
N ASP A 63 17.43 1.82 18.33
CA ASP A 63 17.09 0.75 19.27
C ASP A 63 15.58 0.60 19.48
N GLY A 64 14.86 1.71 19.65
CA GLY A 64 13.40 1.68 19.84
C GLY A 64 12.66 1.19 18.59
N ILE A 65 13.17 1.52 17.40
CA ILE A 65 12.62 1.03 16.12
C ILE A 65 12.81 -0.49 16.02
N VAL A 66 14.01 -0.99 16.37
CA VAL A 66 14.32 -2.42 16.33
C VAL A 66 13.50 -3.20 17.36
N MET A 67 13.37 -2.68 18.58
CA MET A 67 12.56 -3.29 19.63
C MET A 67 11.07 -3.36 19.24
N PHE A 68 10.53 -2.28 18.66
CA PHE A 68 9.18 -2.28 18.14
C PHE A 68 9.00 -3.33 17.05
N ALA A 69 9.88 -3.35 16.05
CA ALA A 69 9.78 -4.27 14.92
C ALA A 69 9.88 -5.74 15.33
N ALA A 70 10.56 -6.06 16.44
CA ALA A 70 10.68 -7.42 16.94
C ALA A 70 9.36 -8.03 17.43
N THR A 71 8.40 -7.20 17.86
CA THR A 71 7.11 -7.65 18.40
C THR A 71 5.91 -7.12 17.62
N ALA A 72 6.11 -6.20 16.69
CA ALA A 72 5.05 -5.55 15.93
C ALA A 72 4.27 -6.54 15.06
N THR A 73 2.95 -6.42 15.13
CA THR A 73 2.00 -7.05 14.23
C THR A 73 1.85 -6.24 12.94
N PRO A 74 1.27 -6.82 11.88
CA PRO A 74 0.94 -6.04 10.68
C PRO A 74 0.04 -4.83 10.95
N ALA A 75 -0.83 -4.90 11.97
CA ALA A 75 -1.67 -3.78 12.37
C ALA A 75 -0.83 -2.63 12.94
N ASP A 76 0.13 -2.94 13.83
CA ASP A 76 1.02 -1.93 14.44
C ASP A 76 1.84 -1.19 13.36
N PHE A 77 2.34 -1.91 12.35
CA PHE A 77 2.99 -1.25 11.22
C PHE A 77 2.00 -0.39 10.42
N ALA A 78 0.78 -0.86 10.20
CA ALA A 78 -0.22 -0.14 9.40
C ALA A 78 -0.62 1.21 10.02
N GLU A 79 -0.53 1.36 11.34
CA GLU A 79 -0.76 2.64 12.03
C GLU A 79 0.22 3.75 11.60
N LEU A 80 1.39 3.38 11.09
CA LEU A 80 2.39 4.33 10.58
C LEU A 80 2.14 4.75 9.12
N ALA A 81 1.23 4.12 8.40
CA ALA A 81 1.02 4.44 6.98
C ALA A 81 0.44 5.85 6.72
N PRO A 82 -0.52 6.38 7.52
CA PRO A 82 -1.13 7.68 7.24
C PRO A 82 -0.13 8.85 7.15
N VAL A 83 0.88 8.87 8.03
CA VAL A 83 1.86 9.97 8.11
C VAL A 83 2.71 10.10 6.84
N LEU A 84 2.93 9.00 6.10
CA LEU A 84 3.62 9.03 4.80
C LEU A 84 2.86 9.89 3.79
N PHE A 85 1.53 9.74 3.73
CA PHE A 85 0.73 10.49 2.76
C PHE A 85 0.64 11.97 3.12
N GLU A 86 0.53 12.30 4.41
CA GLU A 86 0.55 13.68 4.89
C GLU A 86 1.90 14.36 4.63
N ALA A 87 3.00 13.67 4.90
CA ALA A 87 4.34 14.17 4.64
C ALA A 87 4.64 14.30 3.14
N HIS A 88 4.11 13.39 2.32
CA HIS A 88 4.19 13.47 0.85
C HIS A 88 3.51 14.72 0.30
N GLU A 89 2.33 15.07 0.81
CA GLU A 89 1.62 16.30 0.43
C GLU A 89 2.45 17.56 0.74
N SER A 90 3.34 17.48 1.73
CA SER A 90 4.28 18.55 2.09
C SER A 90 5.65 18.45 1.37
N GLY A 91 5.83 17.46 0.48
CA GLY A 91 7.07 17.27 -0.29
C GLY A 91 8.21 16.58 0.47
N ASP A 92 7.94 15.91 1.60
CA ASP A 92 8.98 15.23 2.39
C ASP A 92 9.73 14.17 1.57
N SER A 93 11.05 14.24 1.58
CA SER A 93 11.91 13.38 0.76
C SER A 93 11.83 11.90 1.14
N LEU A 94 11.70 11.58 2.43
CA LEU A 94 11.61 10.20 2.92
C LEU A 94 10.24 9.60 2.58
N ALA A 95 9.18 10.38 2.73
CA ALA A 95 7.84 9.99 2.29
C ALA A 95 7.80 9.70 0.79
N ASN A 96 8.37 10.61 -0.01
CA ASN A 96 8.47 10.47 -1.46
C ASN A 96 9.26 9.22 -1.85
N HIS A 97 10.36 8.93 -1.16
CA HIS A 97 11.16 7.73 -1.39
C HIS A 97 10.32 6.45 -1.24
N VAL A 98 9.58 6.32 -0.13
CA VAL A 98 8.76 5.14 0.16
C VAL A 98 7.59 5.03 -0.82
N LEU A 99 6.85 6.12 -1.04
CA LEU A 99 5.66 6.10 -1.90
C LEU A 99 6.00 5.91 -3.38
N THR A 100 7.13 6.43 -3.85
CA THR A 100 7.58 6.19 -5.23
C THR A 100 7.82 4.70 -5.47
N ARG A 101 8.46 4.01 -4.52
CA ARG A 101 8.64 2.56 -4.59
C ARG A 101 7.30 1.83 -4.54
N ALA A 102 6.41 2.25 -3.63
CA ALA A 102 5.09 1.65 -3.50
C ALA A 102 4.28 1.74 -4.81
N VAL A 103 4.27 2.92 -5.45
CA VAL A 103 3.60 3.13 -6.74
C VAL A 103 4.23 2.27 -7.83
N ALA A 104 5.57 2.21 -7.90
CA ALA A 104 6.25 1.37 -8.88
C ALA A 104 5.90 -0.13 -8.71
N ASP A 105 5.85 -0.64 -7.48
CA ASP A 105 5.44 -2.02 -7.20
C ASP A 105 3.95 -2.24 -7.53
N LEU A 106 3.08 -1.29 -7.19
CA LEU A 106 1.66 -1.32 -7.53
C LEU A 106 1.47 -1.45 -9.04
N GLU A 107 2.09 -0.57 -9.83
CA GLU A 107 2.00 -0.58 -11.29
C GLU A 107 2.57 -1.84 -11.94
N ARG A 108 3.66 -2.39 -11.37
CA ARG A 108 4.21 -3.67 -11.79
C ARG A 108 3.20 -4.80 -11.59
N ILE A 109 2.50 -4.82 -10.46
CA ILE A 109 1.45 -5.81 -10.19
C ILE A 109 0.25 -5.61 -11.13
N LEU A 110 -0.21 -4.37 -11.32
CA LEU A 110 -1.32 -4.07 -12.24
C LEU A 110 -0.97 -4.46 -13.70
N THR A 111 0.28 -4.27 -14.11
CA THR A 111 0.80 -4.73 -15.41
C THR A 111 0.74 -6.25 -15.53
N ALA A 112 1.25 -6.98 -14.52
CA ALA A 112 1.21 -8.44 -14.51
C ALA A 112 -0.23 -9.00 -14.51
N MET A 113 -1.16 -8.26 -13.91
CA MET A 113 -2.59 -8.57 -13.94
C MET A 113 -3.27 -8.17 -15.26
N HIS A 114 -2.55 -7.56 -16.21
CA HIS A 114 -3.05 -7.07 -17.50
C HIS A 114 -4.27 -6.14 -17.37
N VAL A 115 -4.15 -5.13 -16.50
CA VAL A 115 -5.18 -4.08 -16.34
C VAL A 115 -5.29 -3.18 -17.58
N ASN A 116 -4.34 -3.27 -18.51
CA ASN A 116 -4.29 -2.51 -19.77
C ASN A 116 -5.46 -2.90 -20.69
N GLY A 117 -6.59 -2.19 -20.59
CA GLY A 117 -7.82 -2.42 -21.37
C GLY A 117 -9.03 -2.92 -20.57
N GLY A 118 -8.91 -3.02 -19.25
CA GLY A 118 -10.02 -3.38 -18.34
C GLY A 118 -10.30 -2.30 -17.30
N ASP A 119 -11.40 -2.47 -16.56
CA ASP A 119 -11.75 -1.58 -15.46
C ASP A 119 -10.91 -1.90 -14.21
N LEU A 120 -10.37 -0.86 -13.59
CA LEU A 120 -9.62 -0.91 -12.33
C LEU A 120 -10.47 -0.33 -11.21
N PHE A 121 -10.72 -1.13 -10.19
CA PHE A 121 -11.39 -0.71 -8.97
C PHE A 121 -10.41 -0.76 -7.81
N ILE A 122 -10.24 0.36 -7.13
CA ILE A 122 -9.38 0.45 -5.94
C ILE A 122 -10.26 0.62 -4.72
N THR A 123 -10.07 -0.25 -3.74
CA THR A 123 -10.80 -0.25 -2.47
C THR A 123 -9.84 -0.12 -1.29
N GLY A 124 -10.38 0.23 -0.12
CA GLY A 124 -9.61 0.40 1.13
C GLY A 124 -8.95 1.77 1.26
N GLY A 125 -8.75 2.21 2.52
CA GLY A 125 -8.31 3.57 2.84
C GLY A 125 -6.91 3.92 2.29
N VAL A 126 -5.97 2.98 2.26
CA VAL A 126 -4.65 3.19 1.66
C VAL A 126 -4.75 3.21 0.14
N GLY A 127 -5.52 2.30 -0.45
CA GLY A 127 -5.68 2.18 -1.90
C GLY A 127 -6.12 3.48 -2.54
N VAL A 128 -7.16 4.13 -1.98
CA VAL A 128 -7.69 5.38 -2.53
C VAL A 128 -6.66 6.52 -2.57
N ARG A 129 -5.66 6.51 -1.68
CA ARG A 129 -4.59 7.52 -1.65
C ARG A 129 -3.61 7.39 -2.82
N TYR A 130 -3.51 6.21 -3.44
CA TYR A 130 -2.67 6.02 -4.64
C TYR A 130 -3.29 6.52 -5.94
N LYS A 131 -4.63 6.67 -6.01
CA LYS A 131 -5.34 7.10 -7.25
C LYS A 131 -4.64 8.28 -7.97
N PRO A 132 -4.26 9.40 -7.31
CA PRO A 132 -3.59 10.51 -7.99
C PRO A 132 -2.14 10.21 -8.43
N MET A 133 -1.48 9.26 -7.76
CA MET A 133 -0.05 8.94 -7.96
C MET A 133 0.21 7.97 -9.11
N LEU A 134 -0.80 7.24 -9.56
CA LEU A 134 -0.71 6.30 -10.66
C LEU A 134 -0.39 7.00 -11.99
N GLY A 135 0.31 6.32 -12.89
CA GLY A 135 0.54 6.73 -14.27
C GLY A 135 -0.76 6.75 -15.09
N ALA A 136 -0.72 7.47 -16.22
CA ALA A 136 -1.90 7.74 -17.05
C ALA A 136 -2.66 6.47 -17.43
N THR A 137 -1.96 5.42 -17.87
CA THR A 137 -2.55 4.13 -18.26
C THR A 137 -3.47 3.55 -17.18
N PHE A 138 -3.05 3.57 -15.90
CA PHE A 138 -3.84 3.02 -14.81
C PHE A 138 -4.89 4.01 -14.30
N ARG A 139 -4.62 5.32 -14.35
CA ARG A 139 -5.61 6.35 -14.02
C ARG A 139 -6.81 6.31 -14.97
N ASP A 140 -6.57 6.11 -16.26
CA ASP A 140 -7.64 6.02 -17.27
C ASP A 140 -8.49 4.75 -17.12
N ALA A 141 -7.90 3.69 -16.52
CA ALA A 141 -8.59 2.46 -16.19
C ALA A 141 -9.44 2.58 -14.91
N LEU A 142 -9.26 3.61 -14.07
CA LEU A 142 -9.99 3.74 -12.81
C LEU A 142 -11.50 3.88 -13.06
N LYS A 143 -12.28 3.06 -12.35
CA LYS A 143 -13.74 3.14 -12.28
C LYS A 143 -14.20 3.18 -10.83
N GLU A 144 -15.37 3.78 -10.64
CA GLU A 144 -16.05 3.71 -9.35
C GLU A 144 -16.82 2.39 -9.24
N PRO A 145 -16.67 1.66 -8.12
CA PRO A 145 -17.35 0.38 -7.94
C PRO A 145 -18.86 0.61 -7.84
N ALA A 146 -19.65 -0.29 -8.44
CA ALA A 146 -21.11 -0.22 -8.41
C ALA A 146 -21.71 -0.47 -7.00
N GLY A 147 -20.91 -0.91 -6.04
CA GLY A 147 -21.28 -1.17 -4.66
C GLY A 147 -20.08 -1.61 -3.83
N ASP A 148 -20.27 -1.82 -2.54
CA ASP A 148 -19.24 -2.36 -1.66
C ASP A 148 -19.08 -3.89 -1.79
N SER A 149 -18.09 -4.45 -1.09
CA SER A 149 -17.83 -5.89 -1.08
C SER A 149 -19.02 -6.71 -0.58
N LEU A 150 -19.78 -6.16 0.37
CA LEU A 150 -20.98 -6.80 0.93
C LEU A 150 -22.11 -6.89 -0.11
N SER A 151 -22.35 -5.82 -0.85
CA SER A 151 -23.32 -5.77 -1.96
C SER A 151 -22.96 -6.77 -3.06
N GLY A 152 -21.66 -6.92 -3.33
CA GLY A 152 -21.12 -7.94 -4.23
C GLY A 152 -21.42 -9.36 -3.74
N ALA A 153 -21.16 -9.65 -2.46
CA ALA A 153 -21.42 -10.96 -1.86
C ALA A 153 -22.91 -11.34 -1.91
N PHE A 154 -23.82 -10.40 -1.61
CA PHE A 154 -25.27 -10.62 -1.75
C PHE A 154 -25.68 -10.95 -3.19
N SER A 155 -25.10 -10.24 -4.16
CA SER A 155 -25.41 -10.45 -5.58
C SER A 155 -24.99 -11.84 -6.06
N ILE A 156 -23.81 -12.30 -5.64
CA ILE A 156 -23.32 -13.67 -5.93
C ILE A 156 -24.23 -14.71 -5.26
N GLY A 157 -24.58 -14.51 -3.99
CA GLY A 157 -25.46 -15.42 -3.26
C GLY A 157 -26.84 -15.58 -3.91
N ARG A 158 -27.44 -14.49 -4.39
CA ARG A 158 -28.72 -14.55 -5.14
C ARG A 158 -28.60 -15.32 -6.45
N ALA A 159 -27.51 -15.12 -7.20
CA ALA A 159 -27.31 -15.79 -8.48
C ALA A 159 -27.20 -17.32 -8.31
N LEU A 160 -26.51 -17.78 -7.26
CA LEU A 160 -26.37 -19.21 -6.93
C LEU A 160 -27.67 -19.87 -6.47
N LEU A 161 -28.62 -19.11 -5.92
CA LEU A 161 -29.95 -19.63 -5.53
C LEU A 161 -30.93 -19.71 -6.71
N GLN A 162 -30.59 -19.12 -7.85
CA GLN A 162 -31.43 -19.08 -9.06
C GLN A 162 -30.93 -20.04 -10.16
N SER A 163 -29.81 -20.72 -9.94
CA SER A 163 -29.20 -21.74 -10.83
C SER A 163 -29.45 -23.15 -10.32
#